data_AF-A0A3A6NZS0-F1
#
_entry.id   AF-A0A3A6NZS0-F1
#
_cell.length_a   1.000
_cell.length_b   1.000
_cell.length_c   1.000
_cell.angle_alpha   90.00
_cell.angle_beta   90.00
_cell.angle_gamma   90.00
#
_symmetry.space_group_name_H-M   'P 1'
#
loop_
_entity.id
_entity.type
_entity.pdbx_description
1 polymer ?
#
loop_
_entity_poly.entity_id
_entity_poly.type
_entity_poly.pdbx_seq_one_letter_code
_entity_poly.pdbx_strand_id
1 'polypeptide(L)'
;MSLAGNLIAAARRPPAADLFYRLARISLLVMLVILPLEAITALREIAMMAAALFLGLHFWARGQFRFRATVLVWPLAFYAATTVISLFTAVDFAYSLKELRAEVLKGVIIFYTAVHFVEDEEQLAQAWGALLLGLAALAVAGLILFVHQGGSLFNYAVRAGSLHSGYGTLGTYLVMVWPYLLLARRAWPRRLWRWPWAGLAAASALLAYATYNRAAWLALVVETGLCLLFLSRRRLRTAILLAAACLAALAVLFLAPGARHGEEWSLLLKDPLKTGGTAGDLLSAWRYSLRRLQENPFKGIGLGRHSFSKAYPDFRRTHQPLLWHAHNTFVDLALQLGVQGLAAIVLIMVVLTAALWPRSPPAAGEISAAFMAATAVMVVGFCLRNLFDDFFVDDTGMLFWLLSGLALGAKGLAARRWLV
;
A
#
# COMPACT_ATOMS: atom_id res chain seq x y z
N MET A 1 -30.97 -2.60 55.23
CA MET A 1 -30.11 -1.43 54.94
C MET A 1 -28.67 -1.92 55.03
N SER A 2 -27.81 -1.95 54.02
CA SER A 2 -27.71 -1.23 52.76
C SER A 2 -27.08 -2.17 51.71
N LEU A 3 -27.88 -2.57 50.70
CA LEU A 3 -27.45 -3.25 49.48
C LEU A 3 -27.08 -2.23 48.38
N ALA A 4 -26.78 -0.97 48.75
CA ALA A 4 -26.66 0.16 47.83
C ALA A 4 -25.22 0.62 47.55
N GLY A 5 -24.21 -0.22 47.84
CA GLY A 5 -22.79 0.14 47.70
C GLY A 5 -22.07 -0.33 46.43
N ASN A 6 -22.61 -1.30 45.69
CA ASN A 6 -21.89 -1.97 44.60
C ASN A 6 -22.36 -1.57 43.19
N LEU A 7 -22.91 -0.37 43.03
CA LEU A 7 -23.07 0.30 41.74
C LEU A 7 -22.04 1.41 41.60
N ILE A 8 -20.76 1.05 41.69
CA ILE A 8 -19.67 1.89 41.19
C ILE A 8 -19.88 1.96 39.68
N ALA A 9 -20.52 3.05 39.25
CA ALA A 9 -20.57 3.63 37.93
C ALA A 9 -19.84 2.81 36.86
N ALA A 10 -20.56 1.88 36.22
CA ALA A 10 -20.33 1.63 34.81
C ALA A 10 -20.58 2.98 34.13
N ALA A 11 -19.51 3.75 33.90
CA ALA A 11 -19.57 5.03 33.23
C ALA A 11 -20.25 4.79 31.87
N ARG A 12 -21.57 5.03 31.82
CA ARG A 12 -22.37 4.90 30.60
C ARG A 12 -21.70 5.83 29.61
N ARG A 13 -21.16 5.25 28.54
CA ARG A 13 -20.60 6.05 27.44
C ARG A 13 -21.68 7.06 27.04
N PRO A 14 -21.34 8.35 26.87
CA PRO A 14 -22.33 9.32 26.45
C PRO A 14 -22.96 8.84 25.13
N PRO A 15 -24.29 8.80 24.98
CA PRO A 15 -24.97 8.26 23.79
C PRO A 15 -24.45 8.88 22.48
N ALA A 16 -24.04 10.14 22.52
CA ALA A 16 -23.41 10.85 21.42
C ALA A 16 -22.06 10.25 21.00
N ALA A 17 -21.21 9.81 21.95
CA ALA A 17 -19.93 9.19 21.64
C ALA A 17 -20.11 7.88 20.85
N ASP A 18 -21.09 7.06 21.22
CA ASP A 18 -21.36 5.81 20.52
C ASP A 18 -21.91 6.06 19.11
N LEU A 19 -22.76 7.08 18.93
CA LEU A 19 -23.21 7.52 17.61
C LEU A 19 -22.04 7.96 16.73
N PHE A 20 -21.18 8.84 17.24
CA PHE A 20 -20.01 9.32 16.49
C PHE A 20 -19.07 8.18 16.11
N TYR A 21 -18.84 7.21 17.00
CA TYR A 21 -18.02 6.05 16.66
C TYR A 21 -18.64 5.22 15.53
N ARG A 22 -19.96 4.98 15.56
CA ARG A 22 -20.67 4.26 14.49
C ARG A 22 -20.55 4.96 13.15
N LEU A 23 -20.66 6.29 13.13
CA LEU A 23 -20.48 7.09 11.91
C LEU A 23 -19.04 7.00 11.40
N ALA A 24 -18.04 7.17 12.28
CA ALA A 24 -16.64 7.02 11.93
C ALA A 24 -16.34 5.63 11.32
N ARG A 25 -16.91 4.59 11.93
CA ARG A 25 -16.82 3.21 11.47
C ARG A 25 -17.43 3.02 10.09
N ILE A 26 -18.66 3.48 9.88
CA ILE A 26 -19.32 3.37 8.56
C ILE A 26 -18.48 4.10 7.50
N SER A 27 -18.02 5.32 7.79
CA SER A 27 -17.18 6.09 6.87
C SER A 27 -15.90 5.37 6.51
N LEU A 28 -15.18 4.78 7.48
CA LEU A 28 -13.94 4.04 7.24
C LEU A 28 -14.17 2.74 6.45
N LEU A 29 -15.23 1.99 6.77
CA LEU A 29 -15.55 0.75 6.06
C LEU A 29 -15.99 1.03 4.61
N VAL A 30 -16.82 2.06 4.42
CA VAL A 30 -17.18 2.53 3.07
C VAL A 30 -15.93 2.92 2.31
N MET A 31 -15.07 3.75 2.92
CA MET A 31 -13.80 4.18 2.33
C MET A 31 -12.98 2.98 1.85
N LEU A 32 -12.78 1.94 2.67
CA LEU A 32 -12.04 0.72 2.28
C LEU A 32 -12.62 0.01 1.05
N VAL A 33 -13.95 -0.11 0.95
CA VAL A 33 -14.61 -0.77 -0.18
C VAL A 33 -14.47 0.05 -1.46
N ILE A 34 -14.62 1.37 -1.34
CA ILE A 34 -14.67 2.28 -2.48
C ILE A 34 -13.28 2.80 -2.90
N LEU A 35 -12.26 2.59 -2.05
CA LEU A 35 -10.92 3.13 -2.23
C LEU A 35 -10.33 2.87 -3.62
N PRO A 36 -10.44 1.67 -4.23
CA PRO A 36 -9.79 1.43 -5.51
C PRO A 36 -10.59 1.91 -6.73
N LEU A 37 -11.75 2.52 -6.53
CA LEU A 37 -12.60 2.99 -7.62
C LEU A 37 -12.16 4.39 -8.05
N GLU A 38 -11.79 4.56 -9.32
CA GLU A 38 -11.24 5.80 -9.85
C GLU A 38 -12.27 6.95 -9.85
N ALA A 39 -13.49 6.67 -10.32
CA ALA A 39 -14.50 7.69 -10.65
C ALA A 39 -15.11 8.43 -9.44
N ILE A 40 -14.62 8.18 -8.22
CA ILE A 40 -15.25 8.64 -6.98
C ILE A 40 -14.24 9.24 -5.98
N THR A 41 -13.18 9.88 -6.47
CA THR A 41 -12.20 10.60 -5.64
C THR A 41 -12.83 11.51 -4.60
N ALA A 42 -13.84 12.30 -4.96
CA ALA A 42 -14.53 13.16 -4.00
C ALA A 42 -15.19 12.37 -2.85
N LEU A 43 -15.83 11.23 -3.17
CA LEU A 43 -16.47 10.40 -2.15
C LEU A 43 -15.43 9.75 -1.22
N ARG A 44 -14.28 9.33 -1.76
CA ARG A 44 -13.14 8.80 -0.96
C ARG A 44 -12.64 9.83 0.04
N GLU A 45 -12.43 11.07 -0.41
CA GLU A 45 -11.98 12.19 0.43
C GLU A 45 -13.02 12.55 1.51
N ILE A 46 -14.30 12.59 1.15
CA ILE A 46 -15.40 12.82 2.10
C ILE A 46 -15.44 11.70 3.15
N ALA A 47 -15.33 10.44 2.73
CA ALA A 47 -15.34 9.31 3.65
C ALA A 47 -14.14 9.33 4.60
N MET A 48 -12.94 9.67 4.10
CA MET A 48 -11.74 9.84 4.91
C MET A 48 -11.91 10.96 5.95
N MET A 49 -12.33 12.15 5.52
CA MET A 49 -12.50 13.29 6.41
C MET A 49 -13.63 13.05 7.42
N ALA A 50 -14.73 12.41 7.01
CA ALA A 50 -15.81 12.01 7.90
C ALA A 50 -15.34 11.01 8.94
N ALA A 51 -14.55 10.00 8.55
CA ALA A 51 -13.97 9.04 9.49
C ALA A 51 -13.10 9.74 10.56
N ALA A 52 -12.21 10.64 10.12
CA ALA A 52 -11.36 11.41 11.03
C ALA A 52 -12.18 12.34 11.95
N LEU A 53 -13.13 13.10 11.39
CA LEU A 53 -13.98 14.03 12.13
C LEU A 53 -14.82 13.32 13.19
N PHE A 54 -15.56 12.28 12.80
CA PHE A 54 -16.43 11.57 13.73
C PHE A 54 -15.64 10.80 14.79
N LEU A 55 -14.44 10.31 14.46
CA LEU A 55 -13.56 9.70 15.45
C LEU A 55 -13.03 10.76 16.44
N GLY A 56 -12.70 11.97 15.97
CA GLY A 56 -12.37 13.11 16.82
C GLY A 56 -13.52 13.49 17.76
N LEU A 57 -14.74 13.61 17.22
CA LEU A 57 -15.96 13.88 18.00
C LEU A 57 -16.26 12.78 19.01
N HIS A 58 -15.99 11.50 18.67
CA HIS A 58 -16.09 10.39 19.60
C HIS A 58 -15.18 10.60 20.82
N PHE A 59 -13.90 10.92 20.61
CA PHE A 59 -12.96 11.13 21.72
C PHE A 59 -13.28 12.38 22.53
N TRP A 60 -13.69 13.46 21.85
CA TRP A 60 -14.15 14.69 22.51
C TRP A 60 -15.36 14.43 23.40
N ALA A 61 -16.39 13.76 22.89
CA ALA A 61 -17.59 13.43 23.66
C ALA A 61 -17.31 12.49 24.85
N ARG A 62 -16.27 11.64 24.77
CA ARG A 62 -15.83 10.79 25.90
C ARG A 62 -14.99 11.54 26.92
N GLY A 63 -14.50 12.75 26.62
CA GLY A 63 -13.56 13.50 27.47
C GLY A 63 -12.23 12.78 27.71
N GLN A 64 -11.91 11.76 26.90
CA GLN A 64 -10.76 10.87 27.10
C GLN A 64 -10.04 10.66 25.77
N PHE A 65 -9.25 11.65 25.36
CA PHE A 65 -8.30 11.49 24.27
C PHE A 65 -6.90 11.23 24.83
N ARG A 66 -6.31 10.10 24.46
CA ARG A 66 -4.89 9.82 24.67
C ARG A 66 -4.29 9.45 23.34
N PHE A 67 -3.44 10.33 22.83
CA PHE A 67 -2.72 10.10 21.59
C PHE A 67 -1.88 8.81 21.71
N ARG A 68 -2.16 7.85 20.82
CA ARG A 68 -1.41 6.59 20.75
C ARG A 68 -0.17 6.80 19.89
N ALA A 69 0.93 7.20 20.53
CA ALA A 69 2.23 7.26 19.89
C ALA A 69 2.58 5.87 19.31
N THR A 70 2.98 5.85 18.04
CA THR A 70 3.44 4.63 17.36
C THR A 70 4.94 4.68 17.13
N VAL A 71 5.52 3.55 16.74
CA VAL A 71 6.94 3.48 16.31
C VAL A 71 7.25 4.41 15.12
N LEU A 72 6.24 4.89 14.40
CA LEU A 72 6.39 5.77 13.25
C LEU A 72 6.31 7.26 13.56
N VAL A 73 6.09 7.69 14.82
CA VAL A 73 6.02 9.12 15.17
C VAL A 73 7.24 9.89 14.66
N TRP A 74 8.44 9.42 14.99
CA TRP A 74 9.68 10.08 14.59
C TRP A 74 10.03 9.90 13.11
N PRO A 75 9.92 8.69 12.51
CA PRO A 75 10.07 8.54 11.06
C PRO A 75 9.13 9.44 10.24
N LEU A 76 7.86 9.57 10.64
CA LEU A 76 6.89 10.47 9.98
C LEU A 76 7.24 11.93 10.18
N ALA A 77 7.65 12.33 11.39
CA ALA A 77 8.10 13.69 11.65
C ALA A 77 9.34 14.05 10.80
N PHE A 78 10.28 13.11 10.66
CA PHE A 78 11.45 13.28 9.80
C PHE A 78 11.05 13.42 8.32
N TYR A 79 10.14 12.58 7.82
CA TYR A 79 9.60 12.72 6.46
C TYR A 79 8.83 14.03 6.24
N ALA A 80 8.01 14.45 7.21
CA ALA A 80 7.32 15.73 7.16
C ALA A 80 8.31 16.90 7.16
N ALA A 81 9.39 16.82 7.94
CA ALA A 81 10.43 17.85 7.96
C ALA A 81 11.15 17.96 6.61
N THR A 82 11.53 16.84 5.98
CA THR A 82 12.20 16.87 4.67
C THR A 82 11.29 17.41 3.57
N THR A 83 9.98 17.11 3.62
CA THR A 83 9.00 17.66 2.67
C THR A 83 8.78 19.16 2.85
N VAL A 84 8.71 19.67 4.09
CA VAL A 84 8.66 21.12 4.37
C VAL A 84 9.94 21.82 3.90
N ILE A 85 11.12 21.25 4.18
CA ILE A 85 12.41 21.80 3.74
C ILE A 85 12.46 21.86 2.20
N SER A 86 11.91 20.86 1.51
CA SER A 86 11.89 20.85 0.04
C SER A 86 11.11 22.01 -0.59
N LEU A 87 10.23 22.69 0.16
CA LEU A 87 9.51 23.86 -0.35
C LEU A 87 10.45 25.04 -0.68
N PHE A 88 11.57 25.16 0.04
CA PHE A 88 12.55 26.22 -0.19
C PHE A 88 13.39 26.00 -1.46
N THR A 89 13.43 24.76 -1.96
CA THR A 89 14.19 24.36 -3.14
C THR A 89 13.28 23.93 -4.31
N ALA A 90 11.97 24.03 -4.13
CA ALA A 90 10.98 23.59 -5.09
C ALA A 90 11.06 24.39 -6.39
N VAL A 91 11.07 23.67 -7.52
CA VAL A 91 10.97 24.29 -8.85
C VAL A 91 9.60 24.99 -9.04
N ASP A 92 8.57 24.49 -8.36
CA ASP A 92 7.25 25.12 -8.29
C ASP A 92 6.71 24.99 -6.86
N PHE A 93 6.79 26.10 -6.12
CA PHE A 93 6.36 26.16 -4.72
C PHE A 93 4.88 25.83 -4.55
N ALA A 94 4.00 26.41 -5.38
CA ALA A 94 2.55 26.25 -5.24
C ALA A 94 2.13 24.78 -5.48
N TYR A 95 2.77 24.15 -6.46
CA TYR A 95 2.60 22.73 -6.73
C TYR A 95 3.10 21.87 -5.57
N SER A 96 4.33 22.05 -5.10
CA SER A 96 4.86 21.24 -3.99
C SER A 96 4.09 21.44 -2.68
N LEU A 97 3.56 22.63 -2.42
CA LEU A 97 2.68 22.88 -1.27
C LEU A 97 1.32 22.18 -1.40
N LYS A 98 0.79 22.06 -2.63
CA LYS A 98 -0.40 21.26 -2.90
C LYS A 98 -0.13 19.77 -2.62
N GLU A 99 0.99 19.25 -3.11
CA GLU A 99 1.41 17.85 -2.93
C GLU A 99 1.70 17.52 -1.46
N LEU A 100 2.32 18.43 -0.70
CA LEU A 100 2.52 18.26 0.74
C LEU A 100 1.19 18.08 1.47
N ARG A 101 0.18 18.90 1.14
CA ARG A 101 -1.16 18.77 1.72
C ARG A 101 -1.86 17.49 1.24
N ALA A 102 -1.75 17.16 -0.04
CA ALA A 102 -2.46 16.04 -0.64
C ALA A 102 -1.88 14.67 -0.23
N GLU A 103 -0.56 14.53 -0.14
CA GLU A 103 0.08 13.24 0.08
C GLU A 103 0.55 13.07 1.52
N VAL A 104 1.20 14.08 2.09
CA VAL A 104 1.82 13.98 3.42
C VAL A 104 0.79 14.21 4.51
N LEU A 105 0.09 15.35 4.48
CA LEU A 105 -0.88 15.69 5.53
C LEU A 105 -2.05 14.70 5.56
N LYS A 106 -2.65 14.40 4.39
CA LYS A 106 -3.71 13.37 4.33
C LYS A 106 -3.20 12.00 4.74
N GLY A 107 -2.00 11.62 4.32
CA GLY A 107 -1.35 10.36 4.74
C GLY A 107 -1.22 10.25 6.26
N VAL A 108 -0.80 11.33 6.94
CA VAL A 108 -0.72 11.36 8.41
C VAL A 108 -2.11 11.27 9.06
N ILE A 109 -3.10 12.00 8.52
CA ILE A 109 -4.48 11.98 9.05
C ILE A 109 -5.09 10.59 8.92
N ILE A 110 -5.02 9.96 7.74
CA ILE A 110 -5.61 8.64 7.53
C ILE A 110 -4.89 7.56 8.35
N PHE A 111 -3.56 7.65 8.46
CA PHE A 111 -2.76 6.75 9.30
C PHE A 111 -3.19 6.82 10.77
N TYR A 112 -3.25 8.02 11.37
CA TYR A 112 -3.63 8.13 12.78
C TYR A 112 -5.12 7.91 13.03
N THR A 113 -5.99 8.20 12.06
CA THR A 113 -7.41 7.80 12.11
C THR A 113 -7.50 6.27 12.22
N ALA A 114 -6.75 5.55 11.41
CA ALA A 114 -6.71 4.08 11.41
C ALA A 114 -6.12 3.49 12.72
N VAL A 115 -5.03 4.08 13.24
CA VAL A 115 -4.44 3.67 14.53
C VAL A 115 -5.44 3.78 15.68
N HIS A 116 -6.21 4.86 15.71
CA HIS A 116 -7.16 5.15 16.79
C HIS A 116 -8.52 4.49 16.58
N PHE A 117 -8.87 4.12 15.34
CA PHE A 117 -10.09 3.38 15.02
C PHE A 117 -10.12 1.99 15.68
N VAL A 118 -8.96 1.33 15.77
CA VAL A 118 -8.82 -0.03 16.31
C VAL A 118 -8.80 -0.02 17.85
N GLU A 119 -9.97 -0.24 18.45
CA GLU A 119 -10.18 -0.46 19.90
C GLU A 119 -10.36 -1.94 20.28
N ASP A 120 -10.79 -2.78 19.35
CA ASP A 120 -10.93 -4.24 19.53
C ASP A 120 -10.64 -5.03 18.24
N GLU A 121 -10.61 -6.36 18.33
CA GLU A 121 -10.35 -7.23 17.18
C GLU A 121 -11.53 -7.32 16.21
N GLU A 122 -12.76 -7.05 16.66
CA GLU A 122 -13.94 -7.09 15.80
C GLU A 122 -13.88 -5.97 14.76
N GLN A 123 -13.48 -4.77 15.18
CA GLN A 123 -13.31 -3.61 14.31
C GLN A 123 -12.23 -3.85 13.26
N LEU A 124 -11.13 -4.49 13.64
CA LEU A 124 -10.07 -4.90 12.72
C LEU A 124 -10.59 -5.95 11.72
N ALA A 125 -11.37 -6.93 12.21
CA ALA A 125 -11.98 -7.95 11.36
C ALA A 125 -12.96 -7.33 10.35
N GLN A 126 -13.75 -6.34 10.76
CA GLN A 126 -14.67 -5.61 9.88
C GLN A 126 -13.91 -4.83 8.80
N ALA A 127 -12.83 -4.13 9.17
CA ALA A 127 -11.98 -3.42 8.21
C ALA A 127 -11.33 -4.39 7.21
N TRP A 128 -10.81 -5.52 7.68
CA TRP A 128 -10.25 -6.55 6.80
C TRP A 128 -11.34 -7.16 5.89
N GLY A 129 -12.54 -7.42 6.41
CA GLY A 129 -13.68 -7.86 5.61
C GLY A 129 -14.07 -6.87 4.51
N ALA A 130 -14.11 -5.57 4.83
CA ALA A 130 -14.39 -4.49 3.87
C ALA A 130 -13.32 -4.41 2.76
N LEU A 131 -12.04 -4.56 3.12
CA LEU A 131 -10.94 -4.63 2.15
C LEU A 131 -11.13 -5.80 1.17
N LEU A 132 -11.45 -6.99 1.67
CA LEU A 132 -11.66 -8.19 0.84
C LEU A 132 -12.93 -8.09 0.00
N LEU A 133 -13.97 -7.40 0.50
CA LEU A 133 -15.17 -7.11 -0.28
C LEU A 133 -14.86 -6.18 -1.46
N GLY A 134 -14.09 -5.12 -1.24
CA GLY A 134 -13.60 -4.23 -2.30
C GLY A 134 -12.76 -4.99 -3.34
N LEU A 135 -11.87 -5.88 -2.89
CA LEU A 135 -11.12 -6.77 -3.78
C LEU A 135 -12.02 -7.68 -4.61
N ALA A 136 -13.04 -8.30 -4.01
CA ALA A 136 -13.95 -9.18 -4.72
C ALA A 136 -14.73 -8.42 -5.80
N ALA A 137 -15.24 -7.23 -5.49
CA ALA A 137 -15.93 -6.37 -6.45
C ALA A 137 -15.02 -6.01 -7.64
N LEU A 138 -13.78 -5.60 -7.36
CA LEU A 138 -12.79 -5.29 -8.39
C LEU A 138 -12.35 -6.49 -9.22
N ALA A 139 -12.19 -7.66 -8.61
CA ALA A 139 -11.75 -8.87 -9.29
C ALA A 139 -12.80 -9.28 -10.33
N VAL A 140 -14.08 -9.29 -9.92
CA VAL A 140 -15.22 -9.59 -10.79
C VAL A 140 -15.35 -8.54 -11.89
N ALA A 141 -15.44 -7.26 -11.53
CA ALA A 141 -15.60 -6.18 -12.50
C ALA A 141 -14.41 -6.12 -13.48
N GLY A 142 -13.18 -6.31 -12.98
CA GLY A 142 -11.96 -6.24 -13.77
C GLY A 142 -11.86 -7.34 -14.81
N LEU A 143 -12.21 -8.58 -14.45
CA LEU A 143 -12.23 -9.68 -15.40
C LEU A 143 -13.34 -9.51 -16.45
N ILE A 144 -14.53 -9.06 -16.04
CA ILE A 144 -15.64 -8.78 -16.97
C ILE A 144 -15.24 -7.68 -17.96
N LEU A 145 -14.71 -6.56 -17.47
CA LEU A 145 -14.28 -5.44 -18.31
C LEU A 145 -13.15 -5.84 -19.25
N PHE A 146 -12.18 -6.62 -18.76
CA PHE A 146 -11.08 -7.13 -19.59
C PHE A 146 -11.61 -7.94 -20.77
N VAL A 147 -12.53 -8.89 -20.53
CA VAL A 147 -13.14 -9.69 -21.61
C VAL A 147 -13.96 -8.82 -22.55
N HIS A 148 -14.78 -7.91 -22.03
CA HIS A 148 -15.63 -7.03 -22.83
C HIS A 148 -14.82 -6.08 -23.74
N GLN A 149 -13.65 -5.65 -23.29
CA GLN A 149 -12.72 -4.82 -24.08
C GLN A 149 -11.92 -5.63 -25.12
N GLY A 150 -12.20 -6.93 -25.29
CA GLY A 150 -11.46 -7.80 -26.21
C GLY A 150 -10.09 -8.24 -25.66
N GLY A 151 -9.94 -8.24 -24.34
CA GLY A 151 -8.72 -8.68 -23.65
C GLY A 151 -8.34 -10.12 -23.98
N SER A 152 -7.06 -10.33 -24.24
CA SER A 152 -6.49 -11.65 -24.48
C SER A 152 -5.44 -11.96 -23.42
N LEU A 153 -5.44 -13.19 -22.91
CA LEU A 153 -4.41 -13.68 -21.98
C LEU A 153 -3.06 -14.00 -22.68
N PHE A 154 -3.02 -13.86 -24.01
CA PHE A 154 -1.85 -14.13 -24.82
C PHE A 154 -1.30 -12.89 -25.54
N ASN A 155 -2.04 -11.78 -25.51
CA ASN A 155 -1.67 -10.52 -26.14
C ASN A 155 -1.90 -9.35 -25.18
N TYR A 156 -0.86 -8.55 -24.97
CA TYR A 156 -0.85 -7.42 -24.04
C TYR A 156 -1.46 -6.13 -24.59
N ALA A 157 -2.00 -6.13 -25.82
CA ALA A 157 -2.59 -4.95 -26.45
C ALA A 157 -3.70 -4.31 -25.60
N VAL A 158 -4.54 -5.15 -24.98
CA VAL A 158 -5.51 -4.73 -23.97
C VAL A 158 -5.02 -5.23 -22.62
N ARG A 159 -4.87 -4.31 -21.66
CA ARG A 159 -4.38 -4.60 -20.31
C ARG A 159 -5.49 -4.31 -19.32
N ALA A 160 -5.72 -5.23 -18.39
CA ALA A 160 -6.76 -5.04 -17.39
C ALA A 160 -6.47 -3.81 -16.51
N GLY A 161 -7.37 -2.83 -16.53
CA GLY A 161 -7.39 -1.68 -15.61
C GLY A 161 -8.51 -1.75 -14.55
N SER A 162 -9.55 -2.57 -14.78
CA SER A 162 -10.75 -2.67 -13.92
C SER A 162 -11.44 -1.31 -13.73
N LEU A 163 -12.08 -1.09 -12.58
CA LEU A 163 -12.70 0.17 -12.14
C LEU A 163 -11.67 1.20 -11.62
N HIS A 164 -10.39 0.96 -11.90
CA HIS A 164 -9.25 1.76 -11.44
C HIS A 164 -8.63 2.50 -12.63
N SER A 165 -7.72 3.45 -12.37
CA SER A 165 -7.17 4.38 -13.37
C SER A 165 -6.23 3.78 -14.40
N GLY A 166 -5.95 2.48 -14.30
CA GLY A 166 -5.18 1.74 -15.28
C GLY A 166 -4.55 0.47 -14.72
N TYR A 167 -3.84 -0.24 -15.59
CA TYR A 167 -3.16 -1.49 -15.24
C TYR A 167 -2.08 -1.30 -14.16
N GLY A 168 -1.50 -0.11 -14.09
CA GLY A 168 -0.41 0.23 -13.16
C GLY A 168 -0.93 0.31 -11.72
N THR A 169 -1.98 1.11 -11.52
CA THR A 169 -2.67 1.29 -10.24
C THR A 169 -3.39 0.01 -9.81
N LEU A 170 -4.11 -0.67 -10.71
CA LEU A 170 -4.71 -1.98 -10.42
C LEU A 170 -3.68 -3.01 -9.97
N GLY A 171 -2.55 -3.12 -10.69
CA GLY A 171 -1.47 -4.02 -10.30
C GLY A 171 -0.96 -3.72 -8.89
N THR A 172 -0.74 -2.45 -8.56
CA THR A 172 -0.30 -2.02 -7.23
C THR A 172 -1.34 -2.31 -6.15
N TYR A 173 -2.63 -2.03 -6.39
CA TYR A 173 -3.70 -2.38 -5.46
C TYR A 173 -3.72 -3.89 -5.18
N LEU A 174 -3.61 -4.72 -6.23
CA LEU A 174 -3.57 -6.17 -6.09
C LEU A 174 -2.37 -6.62 -5.23
N VAL A 175 -1.18 -6.04 -5.43
CA VAL A 175 -0.02 -6.27 -4.55
C VAL A 175 -0.36 -5.96 -3.09
N MET A 176 -0.93 -4.78 -2.83
CA MET A 176 -1.21 -4.35 -1.46
C MET A 176 -2.23 -5.25 -0.75
N VAL A 177 -3.23 -5.78 -1.45
CA VAL A 177 -4.28 -6.60 -0.82
C VAL A 177 -3.93 -8.09 -0.82
N TRP A 178 -3.03 -8.55 -1.67
CA TRP A 178 -2.66 -9.95 -1.83
C TRP A 178 -2.30 -10.68 -0.51
N PRO A 179 -1.40 -10.17 0.36
CA PRO A 179 -1.07 -10.87 1.60
C PRO A 179 -2.25 -10.95 2.58
N TYR A 180 -3.16 -9.97 2.56
CA TYR A 180 -4.40 -10.00 3.35
C TYR A 180 -5.34 -11.09 2.88
N LEU A 181 -5.42 -11.34 1.57
CA LEU A 181 -6.20 -12.44 1.03
C LEU A 181 -5.58 -13.80 1.39
N LEU A 182 -4.27 -13.96 1.25
CA LEU A 182 -3.57 -15.21 1.56
C LEU A 182 -3.66 -15.59 3.04
N LEU A 183 -3.62 -14.61 3.94
CA LEU A 183 -3.69 -14.84 5.38
C LEU A 183 -5.12 -14.80 5.94
N ALA A 184 -6.14 -14.47 5.13
CA ALA A 184 -7.55 -14.43 5.56
C ALA A 184 -8.03 -15.75 6.17
N ARG A 185 -7.55 -16.90 5.67
CA ARG A 185 -7.90 -18.23 6.22
C ARG A 185 -7.42 -18.42 7.66
N ARG A 186 -6.33 -17.77 8.07
CA ARG A 186 -5.87 -17.81 9.48
C ARG A 186 -6.77 -16.95 10.36
N ALA A 187 -7.23 -15.80 9.88
CA ALA A 187 -8.18 -14.95 10.59
C ALA A 187 -9.56 -15.60 10.75
N TRP A 188 -10.08 -16.24 9.68
CA TRP A 188 -11.37 -16.92 9.67
C TRP A 188 -11.24 -18.41 9.32
N PRO A 189 -10.93 -19.29 10.29
CA PRO A 189 -10.55 -20.67 10.04
C PRO A 189 -11.70 -21.62 9.68
N ARG A 190 -12.96 -21.14 9.62
CA ARG A 190 -14.12 -22.00 9.34
C ARG A 190 -13.97 -22.66 7.96
N ARG A 191 -14.11 -23.99 7.92
CA ARG A 191 -13.90 -24.82 6.72
C ARG A 191 -14.72 -24.38 5.50
N LEU A 192 -15.91 -23.81 5.71
CA LEU A 192 -16.79 -23.34 4.65
C LEU A 192 -16.17 -22.22 3.79
N TRP A 193 -15.29 -21.39 4.37
CA TRP A 193 -14.69 -20.25 3.67
C TRP A 193 -13.49 -20.65 2.79
N ARG A 194 -13.05 -21.92 2.82
CA ARG A 194 -11.87 -22.36 2.06
C ARG A 194 -12.01 -22.17 0.55
N TRP A 195 -13.20 -22.41 0.01
CA TRP A 195 -13.46 -22.35 -1.43
C TRP A 195 -13.67 -20.90 -1.91
N PRO A 196 -14.46 -20.05 -1.24
CA PRO A 196 -14.51 -18.62 -1.54
C PRO A 196 -13.14 -17.96 -1.55
N TRP A 197 -12.29 -18.23 -0.54
CA TRP A 197 -10.92 -17.67 -0.51
C TRP A 197 -10.03 -18.17 -1.63
N ALA A 198 -10.10 -19.46 -1.97
CA ALA A 198 -9.35 -20.00 -3.10
C ALA A 198 -9.82 -19.42 -4.44
N GLY A 199 -11.14 -19.28 -4.63
CA GLY A 199 -11.72 -18.68 -5.84
C GLY A 199 -11.34 -17.21 -6.00
N LEU A 200 -11.42 -16.43 -4.92
CA LEU A 200 -11.00 -15.03 -4.94
C LEU A 200 -9.51 -14.90 -5.20
N ALA A 201 -8.66 -15.75 -4.60
CA ALA A 201 -7.23 -15.75 -4.87
C ALA A 201 -6.90 -16.09 -6.33
N ALA A 202 -7.59 -17.08 -6.90
CA ALA A 202 -7.43 -17.42 -8.31
C ALA A 202 -7.89 -16.28 -9.23
N ALA A 203 -9.03 -15.65 -8.95
CA ALA A 203 -9.54 -14.51 -9.72
C ALA A 203 -8.60 -13.29 -9.63
N SER A 204 -8.09 -12.97 -8.44
CA SER A 204 -7.13 -11.87 -8.25
C SER A 204 -5.78 -12.17 -8.91
N ALA A 205 -5.29 -13.40 -8.88
CA ALA A 205 -4.07 -13.80 -9.58
C ALA A 205 -4.24 -13.72 -11.11
N LEU A 206 -5.37 -14.19 -11.63
CA LEU A 206 -5.71 -14.08 -13.06
C LEU A 206 -5.82 -12.61 -13.48
N LEU A 207 -6.47 -11.77 -12.67
CA LEU A 207 -6.58 -10.34 -12.94
C LEU A 207 -5.20 -9.67 -12.91
N ALA A 208 -4.35 -10.01 -11.92
CA ALA A 208 -2.98 -9.52 -11.86
C ALA A 208 -2.20 -9.93 -13.11
N TYR A 209 -2.34 -11.17 -13.58
CA TYR A 209 -1.78 -11.61 -14.85
C TYR A 209 -2.29 -10.77 -16.02
N ALA A 210 -3.61 -10.55 -16.14
CA ALA A 210 -4.21 -9.76 -17.20
C ALA A 210 -3.81 -8.27 -17.22
N THR A 211 -3.19 -7.74 -16.15
CA THR A 211 -2.58 -6.39 -16.18
C THR A 211 -1.32 -6.31 -17.04
N TYR A 212 -0.68 -7.44 -17.38
CA TYR A 212 0.64 -7.51 -18.01
C TYR A 212 1.73 -6.71 -17.26
N ASN A 213 1.53 -6.52 -15.95
CA ASN A 213 2.45 -5.75 -15.12
C ASN A 213 3.46 -6.68 -14.45
N ARG A 214 4.62 -6.86 -15.08
CA ARG A 214 5.71 -7.75 -14.60
C ARG A 214 6.16 -7.43 -13.17
N ALA A 215 6.17 -6.15 -12.78
CA ALA A 215 6.55 -5.75 -11.43
C ALA A 215 5.50 -6.20 -10.39
N ALA A 216 4.21 -6.15 -10.73
CA ALA A 216 3.15 -6.68 -9.87
C ALA A 216 3.24 -8.22 -9.75
N TRP A 217 3.51 -8.91 -10.86
CA TRP A 217 3.69 -10.38 -10.83
C TRP A 217 4.84 -10.79 -9.91
N LEU A 218 5.99 -10.11 -10.04
CA LEU A 218 7.15 -10.33 -9.19
C LEU A 218 6.81 -10.11 -7.71
N ALA A 219 6.14 -9.01 -7.38
CA ALA A 219 5.72 -8.72 -6.02
C ALA A 219 4.78 -9.81 -5.47
N LEU A 220 3.74 -10.21 -6.21
CA LEU A 220 2.81 -11.27 -5.79
C LEU A 220 3.52 -12.62 -5.53
N VAL A 221 4.49 -12.99 -6.38
CA VAL A 221 5.28 -14.22 -6.19
C VAL A 221 6.09 -14.14 -4.89
N VAL A 222 6.80 -13.02 -4.66
CA VAL A 222 7.60 -12.82 -3.45
C VAL A 222 6.71 -12.81 -2.21
N GLU A 223 5.59 -12.08 -2.23
CA GLU A 223 4.63 -12.01 -1.12
C GLU A 223 4.03 -13.38 -0.80
N THR A 224 3.71 -14.18 -1.82
CA THR A 224 3.25 -15.57 -1.64
C THR A 224 4.33 -16.39 -0.93
N GLY A 225 5.58 -16.28 -1.35
CA GLY A 225 6.71 -16.91 -0.68
C GLY A 225 6.85 -16.48 0.79
N LEU A 226 6.78 -15.18 1.07
CA LEU A 226 6.86 -14.66 2.44
C LEU A 226 5.71 -15.14 3.32
N CYS A 227 4.48 -15.14 2.82
CA CYS A 227 3.32 -15.69 3.50
C CYS A 227 3.52 -17.18 3.82
N LEU A 228 3.95 -18.00 2.84
CA LEU A 228 4.20 -19.43 3.05
C LEU A 228 5.35 -19.67 4.05
N LEU A 229 6.38 -18.83 4.04
CA LEU A 229 7.47 -18.86 5.01
C LEU A 229 6.97 -18.60 6.44
N PHE A 230 6.05 -17.64 6.61
CA PHE A 230 5.44 -17.34 7.92
C PHE A 230 4.56 -18.46 8.44
N LEU A 231 3.92 -19.21 7.54
CA LEU A 231 3.08 -20.35 7.90
C LEU A 231 3.91 -21.61 8.23
N SER A 232 5.20 -21.64 7.86
CA SER A 232 6.09 -22.78 8.09
C SER A 232 6.80 -22.73 9.44
N ARG A 233 6.89 -23.89 10.10
CA ARG A 233 7.72 -24.10 11.29
C ARG A 233 9.19 -24.35 10.94
N ARG A 234 9.51 -24.76 9.71
CA ARG A 234 10.87 -25.11 9.24
C ARG A 234 11.40 -24.06 8.26
N ARG A 235 11.65 -22.85 8.77
CA ARG A 235 11.90 -21.64 7.96
C ARG A 235 12.98 -21.79 6.91
N LEU A 236 14.15 -22.36 7.24
CA LEU A 236 15.26 -22.46 6.29
C LEU A 236 14.96 -23.39 5.10
N ARG A 237 14.44 -24.60 5.36
CA ARG A 237 14.07 -25.55 4.29
C ARG A 237 12.95 -24.98 3.42
N THR A 238 11.95 -24.36 4.04
CA THR A 238 10.87 -23.71 3.30
C THR A 238 11.39 -22.54 2.47
N ALA A 239 12.30 -21.72 3.00
CA ALA A 239 12.91 -20.62 2.25
C ALA A 239 13.65 -21.11 0.99
N ILE A 240 14.45 -22.18 1.09
CA ILE A 240 15.15 -22.73 -0.07
C ILE A 240 14.18 -23.24 -1.14
N LEU A 241 13.17 -24.02 -0.74
CA LEU A 241 12.17 -24.56 -1.67
C LEU A 241 11.33 -23.45 -2.31
N LEU A 242 10.96 -22.42 -1.54
CA LEU A 242 10.23 -21.28 -2.03
C LEU A 242 11.07 -20.41 -2.95
N ALA A 243 12.36 -20.23 -2.68
CA ALA A 243 13.25 -19.51 -3.58
C ALA A 243 13.31 -20.20 -4.95
N ALA A 244 13.50 -21.53 -4.97
CA ALA A 244 13.47 -22.31 -6.20
C ALA A 244 12.11 -22.23 -6.92
N ALA A 245 11.00 -22.35 -6.19
CA ALA A 245 9.66 -22.25 -6.76
C ALA A 245 9.34 -20.84 -7.29
N CYS A 246 9.78 -19.79 -6.61
CA CYS A 246 9.63 -18.40 -7.05
C CYS A 246 10.44 -18.16 -8.32
N LEU A 247 11.69 -18.63 -8.37
CA LEU A 247 12.53 -18.53 -9.57
C LEU A 247 11.89 -19.26 -10.77
N ALA A 248 11.36 -20.47 -10.55
CA ALA A 248 10.65 -21.21 -11.59
C ALA A 248 9.38 -20.47 -12.05
N ALA A 249 8.56 -19.97 -11.13
CA ALA A 249 7.36 -19.21 -11.45
C ALA A 249 7.69 -17.94 -12.23
N LEU A 250 8.73 -17.21 -11.84
CA LEU A 250 9.21 -16.03 -12.56
C LEU A 250 9.71 -16.41 -13.96
N ALA A 251 10.49 -17.47 -14.11
CA ALA A 251 10.95 -17.93 -15.41
C ALA A 251 9.76 -18.24 -16.34
N VAL A 252 8.73 -18.94 -15.85
CA VAL A 252 7.50 -19.21 -16.61
C VAL A 252 6.79 -17.90 -16.99
N LEU A 253 6.67 -16.95 -16.07
CA LEU A 253 6.03 -15.65 -16.34
C LEU A 253 6.81 -14.81 -17.36
N PHE A 254 8.15 -14.86 -17.35
CA PHE A 254 8.98 -14.19 -18.35
C PHE A 254 8.93 -14.84 -19.73
N LEU A 255 8.58 -16.13 -19.79
CA LEU A 255 8.33 -16.86 -21.04
C LEU A 255 6.86 -16.77 -21.49
N ALA A 256 5.97 -16.25 -20.64
CA ALA A 256 4.56 -16.16 -20.95
C ALA A 256 4.30 -15.22 -22.15
N PRO A 257 3.33 -15.53 -23.01
CA PRO A 257 2.93 -14.63 -24.09
C PRO A 257 2.54 -13.25 -23.55
N GLY A 258 3.00 -12.19 -24.21
CA GLY A 258 2.79 -10.80 -23.78
C GLY A 258 3.73 -10.30 -22.67
N ALA A 259 4.68 -11.11 -22.18
CA ALA A 259 5.68 -10.65 -21.22
C ALA A 259 6.77 -9.72 -21.82
N ARG A 260 6.90 -9.72 -23.15
CA ARG A 260 7.85 -8.85 -23.88
C ARG A 260 7.12 -7.63 -24.42
N HIS A 261 7.61 -6.45 -24.09
CA HIS A 261 7.04 -5.15 -24.44
C HIS A 261 7.99 -4.37 -25.38
N GLY A 262 8.61 -5.09 -26.32
CA GLY A 262 9.55 -4.51 -27.29
C GLY A 262 11.01 -4.45 -26.83
N GLU A 263 11.38 -5.13 -25.74
CA GLU A 263 12.78 -5.18 -25.29
C GLU A 263 13.64 -6.17 -26.10
N GLU A 264 14.84 -5.74 -26.47
CA GLU A 264 15.91 -6.59 -26.98
C GLU A 264 16.82 -7.06 -25.83
N TRP A 265 16.40 -8.13 -25.14
CA TRP A 265 17.06 -8.62 -23.91
C TRP A 265 18.55 -9.00 -24.06
N SER A 266 19.01 -9.30 -25.28
CA SER A 266 20.44 -9.52 -25.59
C SER A 266 21.30 -8.29 -25.32
N LEU A 267 20.72 -7.09 -25.40
CA LEU A 267 21.40 -5.82 -25.18
C LEU A 267 21.44 -5.41 -23.71
N LEU A 268 20.61 -6.00 -22.85
CA LEU A 268 20.51 -5.59 -21.44
C LEU A 268 21.86 -5.60 -20.71
N LEU A 269 22.71 -6.60 -20.99
CA LEU A 269 24.04 -6.70 -20.37
C LEU A 269 25.15 -6.00 -21.18
N LYS A 270 24.95 -5.79 -22.48
CA LYS A 270 25.97 -5.24 -23.38
C LYS A 270 25.89 -3.72 -23.49
N ASP A 271 24.68 -3.20 -23.69
CA ASP A 271 24.37 -1.78 -23.79
C ASP A 271 22.95 -1.54 -23.25
N PRO A 272 22.78 -1.44 -21.92
CA PRO A 272 21.46 -1.41 -21.29
C PRO A 272 20.55 -0.29 -21.79
N LEU A 273 21.10 0.84 -22.26
CA LEU A 273 20.32 1.96 -22.79
C LEU A 273 19.72 1.66 -24.17
N LYS A 274 20.26 0.68 -24.91
CA LYS A 274 19.72 0.23 -26.19
C LYS A 274 18.76 -0.95 -26.08
N THR A 275 18.46 -1.42 -24.86
CA THR A 275 17.49 -2.50 -24.61
C THR A 275 16.13 -2.21 -25.25
N GLY A 276 15.74 -0.94 -25.39
CA GLY A 276 14.45 -0.55 -25.93
C GLY A 276 13.27 -1.01 -25.05
N GLY A 277 12.06 -0.72 -25.52
CA GLY A 277 10.81 -1.01 -24.80
C GLY A 277 10.76 -0.40 -23.40
N THR A 278 9.85 -0.91 -22.57
CA THR A 278 9.63 -0.39 -21.21
C THR A 278 10.89 -0.44 -20.35
N ALA A 279 11.71 -1.49 -20.46
CA ALA A 279 12.92 -1.60 -19.64
C ALA A 279 13.98 -0.54 -20.00
N GLY A 280 14.22 -0.31 -21.30
CA GLY A 280 15.17 0.71 -21.76
C GLY A 280 14.74 2.13 -21.38
N ASP A 281 13.44 2.42 -21.47
CA ASP A 281 12.85 3.70 -21.06
C ASP A 281 13.07 3.99 -19.57
N LEU A 282 12.79 3.00 -18.71
CA LEU A 282 13.01 3.11 -17.27
C LEU A 282 14.50 3.30 -16.94
N LEU A 283 15.39 2.53 -17.55
CA LEU A 283 16.83 2.66 -17.36
C LEU A 283 17.34 4.06 -17.74
N SER A 284 16.81 4.63 -18.82
CA SER A 284 17.14 5.99 -19.26
C SER A 284 16.69 7.03 -18.25
N ALA A 285 15.45 6.94 -17.76
CA ALA A 285 14.91 7.81 -16.73
C ALA A 285 15.71 7.71 -15.42
N TRP A 286 16.05 6.50 -14.96
CA TRP A 286 16.81 6.28 -13.73
C TRP A 286 18.23 6.81 -13.84
N ARG A 287 18.92 6.52 -14.96
CA ARG A 287 20.29 7.02 -15.17
C ARG A 287 20.33 8.55 -15.20
N TYR A 288 19.37 9.17 -15.87
CA TYR A 288 19.24 10.63 -15.89
C TYR A 288 19.00 11.18 -14.47
N SER A 289 18.03 10.59 -13.77
CA SER A 289 17.64 10.98 -12.41
C SER A 289 18.80 10.88 -11.42
N LEU A 290 19.53 9.76 -11.43
CA LEU A 290 20.66 9.55 -10.52
C LEU A 290 21.81 10.52 -10.80
N ARG A 291 22.07 10.90 -12.06
CA ARG A 291 23.06 11.93 -12.39
C ARG A 291 22.67 13.29 -11.84
N ARG A 292 21.40 13.69 -11.98
CA ARG A 292 20.89 14.94 -11.40
C ARG A 292 20.93 14.95 -9.88
N LEU A 293 20.63 13.80 -9.25
CA LEU A 293 20.79 13.65 -7.81
C LEU A 293 22.25 13.80 -7.37
N GLN A 294 23.20 13.23 -8.12
CA GLN A 294 24.63 13.35 -7.81
C GLN A 294 25.16 14.79 -7.87
N GLU A 295 24.60 15.63 -8.74
CA GLU A 295 24.99 17.05 -8.84
C GLU A 295 24.65 17.83 -7.57
N ASN A 296 23.49 17.55 -6.94
CA ASN A 296 23.03 18.23 -5.73
C ASN A 296 22.26 17.28 -4.79
N PRO A 297 22.95 16.38 -4.06
CA PRO A 297 22.31 15.27 -3.34
C PRO A 297 21.29 15.66 -2.27
N PHE A 298 21.45 16.85 -1.68
CA PHE A 298 20.61 17.32 -0.57
C PHE A 298 19.61 18.43 -0.95
N LYS A 299 19.65 18.94 -2.19
CA LYS A 299 18.83 20.11 -2.55
C LYS A 299 17.37 19.73 -2.77
N GLY A 300 17.11 18.64 -3.48
CA GLY A 300 15.77 18.30 -3.96
C GLY A 300 15.24 19.29 -5.01
N ILE A 301 14.17 18.92 -5.72
CA ILE A 301 13.47 19.77 -6.70
C ILE A 301 12.04 20.15 -6.26
N GLY A 302 11.65 19.79 -5.04
CA GLY A 302 10.31 19.97 -4.48
C GLY A 302 9.44 18.73 -4.65
N LEU A 303 8.66 18.41 -3.61
CA LEU A 303 7.71 17.28 -3.59
C LEU A 303 6.71 17.31 -4.75
N GLY A 304 6.43 16.14 -5.32
CA GLY A 304 5.44 15.91 -6.38
C GLY A 304 6.04 15.36 -7.67
N ARG A 305 5.39 14.35 -8.27
CA ARG A 305 5.87 13.70 -9.50
C ARG A 305 6.06 14.68 -10.68
N HIS A 306 5.19 15.70 -10.80
CA HIS A 306 5.34 16.70 -11.87
C HIS A 306 6.52 17.66 -11.68
N SER A 307 7.15 17.69 -10.50
CA SER A 307 8.37 18.48 -10.28
C SER A 307 9.49 18.04 -11.22
N PHE A 308 9.58 16.74 -11.54
CA PHE A 308 10.54 16.22 -12.52
C PHE A 308 10.36 16.90 -13.89
N SER A 309 9.14 16.90 -14.42
CA SER A 309 8.84 17.50 -15.73
C SER A 309 9.12 18.99 -15.79
N LYS A 310 8.89 19.70 -14.68
CA LYS A 310 9.17 21.14 -14.55
C LYS A 310 10.66 21.43 -14.45
N ALA A 311 11.41 20.62 -13.71
CA ALA A 311 12.85 20.77 -13.54
C ALA A 311 13.64 20.36 -14.79
N TYR A 312 13.14 19.40 -15.58
CA TYR A 312 13.87 18.77 -16.68
C TYR A 312 13.09 18.77 -18.01
N PRO A 313 12.71 19.94 -18.54
CA PRO A 313 11.91 20.03 -19.77
C PRO A 313 12.64 19.46 -21.01
N ASP A 314 13.97 19.53 -21.07
CA ASP A 314 14.72 18.99 -22.21
C ASP A 314 14.71 17.45 -22.25
N PHE A 315 14.70 16.79 -21.09
CA PHE A 315 14.49 15.35 -21.02
C PHE A 315 13.10 14.99 -21.58
N ARG A 316 12.08 15.75 -21.18
CA ARG A 316 10.68 15.58 -21.67
C ARG A 316 10.55 15.75 -23.18
N ARG A 317 11.30 16.66 -23.79
CA ARG A 317 11.25 16.93 -25.24
C ARG A 317 11.89 15.81 -26.07
N THR A 318 12.83 15.08 -25.50
CA THR A 318 13.70 14.14 -26.24
C THR A 318 13.39 12.67 -25.96
N HIS A 319 12.52 12.38 -25.00
CA HIS A 319 12.19 11.01 -24.57
C HIS A 319 10.68 10.75 -24.68
N GLN A 320 10.29 9.49 -24.49
CA GLN A 320 8.89 9.06 -24.58
C GLN A 320 7.98 9.91 -23.66
N PRO A 321 6.81 10.39 -24.14
CA PRO A 321 5.94 11.30 -23.39
C PRO A 321 5.42 10.75 -22.05
N LEU A 322 5.42 9.43 -21.87
CA LEU A 322 5.05 8.80 -20.61
C LEU A 322 6.13 8.93 -19.52
N LEU A 323 7.39 9.23 -19.87
CA LEU A 323 8.47 9.49 -18.91
C LEU A 323 8.40 10.93 -18.39
N TRP A 324 7.43 11.21 -17.52
CA TRP A 324 7.22 12.53 -16.92
C TRP A 324 7.73 12.66 -15.48
N HIS A 325 8.19 11.55 -14.91
CA HIS A 325 8.83 11.37 -13.59
C HIS A 325 9.80 10.19 -13.66
N ALA A 326 10.48 9.86 -12.56
CA ALA A 326 11.52 8.82 -12.57
C ALA A 326 11.00 7.38 -12.70
N HIS A 327 9.68 7.13 -12.56
CA HIS A 327 9.10 5.78 -12.55
C HIS A 327 9.81 4.80 -11.60
N ASN A 328 10.20 5.31 -10.43
CA ASN A 328 10.71 4.54 -9.30
C ASN A 328 10.54 5.44 -8.09
N THR A 329 9.63 5.11 -7.17
CA THR A 329 9.31 5.95 -6.01
C THR A 329 10.55 6.39 -5.22
N PHE A 330 11.54 5.50 -5.05
CA PHE A 330 12.73 5.81 -4.26
C PHE A 330 13.65 6.80 -4.97
N VAL A 331 13.85 6.63 -6.28
CA VAL A 331 14.61 7.56 -7.11
C VAL A 331 13.88 8.90 -7.22
N ASP A 332 12.56 8.87 -7.40
CA ASP A 332 11.74 10.08 -7.54
C ASP A 332 11.72 10.88 -6.24
N LEU A 333 11.52 10.24 -5.09
CA LEU A 333 11.57 10.91 -3.78
C LEU A 333 12.99 11.39 -3.44
N ALA A 334 14.04 10.68 -3.85
CA ALA A 334 15.40 11.16 -3.73
C ALA A 334 15.63 12.44 -4.55
N LEU A 335 15.10 12.50 -5.79
CA LEU A 335 15.15 13.72 -6.60
C LEU A 335 14.33 14.86 -6.02
N GLN A 336 13.12 14.58 -5.55
CA GLN A 336 12.18 15.58 -5.05
C GLN A 336 12.64 16.17 -3.72
N LEU A 337 13.16 15.33 -2.81
CA LEU A 337 13.42 15.69 -1.41
C LEU A 337 14.90 15.60 -1.00
N GLY A 338 15.78 15.17 -1.91
CA GLY A 338 17.17 14.83 -1.61
C GLY A 338 17.33 13.45 -0.94
N VAL A 339 18.58 13.05 -0.72
CA VAL A 339 18.93 11.79 -0.04
C VAL A 339 18.34 11.68 1.36
N GLN A 340 18.08 12.81 2.03
CA GLN A 340 17.39 12.86 3.31
C GLN A 340 15.93 12.41 3.22
N GLY A 341 15.22 12.74 2.14
CA GLY A 341 13.85 12.27 1.93
C GLY A 341 13.81 10.78 1.61
N LEU A 342 14.76 10.29 0.81
CA LEU A 342 14.95 8.85 0.59
C LEU A 342 15.20 8.12 1.92
N ALA A 343 16.11 8.65 2.74
CA ALA A 343 16.41 8.07 4.06
C ALA A 343 15.16 8.03 4.96
N ALA A 344 14.34 9.09 4.96
CA ALA A 344 13.11 9.15 5.74
C ALA A 344 12.10 8.07 5.31
N ILE A 345 11.90 7.88 4.01
CA ILE A 345 10.98 6.87 3.48
C ILE A 345 11.49 5.46 3.73
N VAL A 346 12.77 5.19 3.47
CA VAL A 346 13.38 3.88 3.77
C VAL A 346 13.27 3.58 5.27
N LEU A 347 13.50 4.56 6.13
CA LEU A 347 13.34 4.39 7.58
C LEU A 347 11.89 4.03 7.95
N ILE A 348 10.88 4.68 7.35
CA ILE A 348 9.47 4.34 7.56
C ILE A 348 9.21 2.88 7.16
N MET A 349 9.63 2.47 5.96
CA MET A 349 9.42 1.11 5.47
C MET A 349 10.08 0.07 6.38
N VAL A 350 11.35 0.29 6.75
CA VAL A 350 12.11 -0.61 7.62
C VAL A 350 11.50 -0.71 9.02
N VAL A 351 11.19 0.43 9.65
CA VAL A 351 10.61 0.44 11.01
C VAL A 351 9.24 -0.22 11.02
N LEU A 352 8.40 0.06 10.01
CA LEU A 352 7.08 -0.54 9.89
C LEU A 352 7.17 -2.06 9.71
N THR A 353 7.98 -2.53 8.76
CA THR A 353 8.18 -3.98 8.53
C THR A 353 8.74 -4.65 9.78
N ALA A 354 9.81 -4.11 10.39
CA ALA A 354 10.42 -4.70 11.58
C ALA A 354 9.45 -4.74 12.78
N ALA A 355 8.61 -3.72 12.93
CA ALA A 355 7.63 -3.65 14.01
C ALA A 355 6.50 -4.65 13.85
N LEU A 356 6.12 -5.00 12.63
CA LEU A 356 4.98 -5.87 12.32
C LEU A 356 5.38 -7.30 11.94
N TRP A 357 6.67 -7.55 11.74
CA TRP A 357 7.18 -8.86 11.34
C TRP A 357 6.81 -9.96 12.35
N PRO A 358 6.18 -11.06 11.91
CA PRO A 358 5.73 -12.10 12.82
C PRO A 358 6.92 -12.86 13.43
N ARG A 359 6.95 -12.92 14.76
CA ARG A 359 7.96 -13.72 15.49
C ARG A 359 7.64 -15.21 15.44
N SER A 360 6.36 -15.56 15.42
CA SER A 360 5.83 -16.92 15.29
C SER A 360 4.72 -16.96 14.22
N PRO A 361 4.43 -18.14 13.62
CA PRO A 361 3.28 -18.28 12.74
C PRO A 361 1.98 -17.83 13.44
N PRO A 362 1.15 -16.98 12.82
CA PRO A 362 -0.14 -16.58 13.41
C PRO A 362 -1.03 -17.80 13.66
N ALA A 363 -1.57 -17.94 14.87
CA ALA A 363 -2.46 -19.06 15.17
C ALA A 363 -3.83 -18.89 14.48
N ALA A 364 -4.61 -19.97 14.43
CA ALA A 364 -5.95 -19.92 13.84
C ALA A 364 -6.87 -19.05 14.72
N GLY A 365 -7.53 -18.07 14.13
CA GLY A 365 -8.38 -17.11 14.82
C GLY A 365 -7.64 -15.87 15.35
N GLU A 366 -6.30 -15.80 15.28
CA GLU A 366 -5.53 -14.62 15.71
C GLU A 366 -5.55 -13.53 14.64
N ILE A 367 -6.64 -12.79 14.56
CA ILE A 367 -6.87 -11.76 13.55
C ILE A 367 -5.78 -10.68 13.60
N SER A 368 -5.45 -10.17 14.78
CA SER A 368 -4.40 -9.15 14.94
C SER A 368 -3.04 -9.61 14.42
N ALA A 369 -2.62 -10.82 14.78
CA ALA A 369 -1.33 -11.37 14.36
C ALA A 369 -1.28 -11.60 12.84
N ALA A 370 -2.36 -12.13 12.26
CA ALA A 370 -2.43 -12.36 10.83
C ALA A 370 -2.48 -11.05 10.02
N PHE A 371 -3.20 -10.03 10.51
CA PHE A 371 -3.26 -8.71 9.88
C PHE A 371 -1.91 -7.98 9.94
N MET A 372 -1.22 -8.01 11.08
CA MET A 372 0.14 -7.45 11.21
C MET A 372 1.11 -8.14 10.26
N ALA A 373 1.09 -9.47 10.19
CA ALA A 373 1.91 -10.23 9.26
C ALA A 373 1.61 -9.89 7.80
N ALA A 374 0.32 -9.77 7.43
CA ALA A 374 -0.09 -9.37 6.09
C ALA A 374 0.44 -7.97 5.73
N THR A 375 0.35 -7.03 6.67
CA THR A 375 0.85 -5.66 6.49
C THR A 375 2.36 -5.63 6.32
N ALA A 376 3.11 -6.42 7.10
CA ALA A 376 4.57 -6.50 6.94
C ALA A 376 4.96 -7.02 5.54
N VAL A 377 4.24 -8.01 5.01
CA VAL A 377 4.44 -8.52 3.65
C VAL A 377 4.03 -7.49 2.59
N MET A 378 2.89 -6.81 2.79
CA MET A 378 2.42 -5.73 1.92
C MET A 378 3.48 -4.64 1.77
N VAL A 379 4.18 -4.26 2.86
CA VAL A 379 5.24 -3.23 2.76
C VAL A 379 6.36 -3.70 1.83
N VAL A 380 6.76 -4.97 1.92
CA VAL A 380 7.80 -5.54 1.05
C VAL A 380 7.34 -5.58 -0.40
N GLY A 381 6.14 -6.11 -0.67
CA GLY A 381 5.61 -6.15 -2.04
C GLY A 381 5.37 -4.77 -2.63
N PHE A 382 4.86 -3.82 -1.83
CA PHE A 382 4.71 -2.43 -2.22
C PHE A 382 6.05 -1.79 -2.58
N CYS A 383 7.11 -2.01 -1.79
CA CYS A 383 8.45 -1.53 -2.13
C CYS A 383 8.93 -2.15 -3.46
N LEU A 384 8.79 -3.46 -3.64
CA LEU A 384 9.18 -4.15 -4.88
C LEU A 384 8.44 -3.60 -6.10
N ARG A 385 7.12 -3.38 -5.98
CA ARG A 385 6.30 -2.81 -7.05
C ARG A 385 6.75 -1.39 -7.44
N ASN A 386 7.11 -0.59 -6.44
CA ASN A 386 7.53 0.81 -6.58
C ASN A 386 9.03 0.99 -6.92
N LEU A 387 9.78 -0.09 -7.13
CA LEU A 387 11.09 -0.02 -7.79
C LEU A 387 10.96 0.20 -9.30
N PHE A 388 9.79 -0.09 -9.88
CA PHE A 388 9.56 -0.06 -11.33
C PHE A 388 8.49 0.93 -11.76
N ASP A 389 7.97 1.73 -10.82
CA ASP A 389 7.10 2.88 -11.09
C ASP A 389 6.97 3.72 -9.81
N ASP A 390 6.17 4.79 -9.85
CA ASP A 390 5.79 5.55 -8.65
C ASP A 390 4.28 5.57 -8.40
N PHE A 391 3.85 4.76 -7.43
CA PHE A 391 2.50 4.62 -6.90
C PHE A 391 2.44 4.91 -5.39
N PHE A 392 3.39 5.66 -4.83
CA PHE A 392 3.28 6.11 -3.44
C PHE A 392 2.60 7.47 -3.32
N VAL A 393 1.43 7.55 -3.93
CA VAL A 393 0.63 8.76 -4.12
C VAL A 393 -0.85 8.39 -4.23
N ASP A 394 -1.72 9.39 -4.21
CA ASP A 394 -3.14 9.26 -4.51
C ASP A 394 -3.80 8.16 -3.63
N ASP A 395 -4.65 7.32 -4.22
CA ASP A 395 -5.38 6.26 -3.52
C ASP A 395 -4.49 5.12 -3.04
N THR A 396 -3.48 4.73 -3.81
CA THR A 396 -2.48 3.74 -3.38
C THR A 396 -1.72 4.20 -2.14
N GLY A 397 -1.36 5.49 -2.05
CA GLY A 397 -0.76 6.09 -0.86
C GLY A 397 -1.72 6.07 0.33
N MET A 398 -2.98 6.47 0.12
CA MET A 398 -4.02 6.40 1.16
C MET A 398 -4.22 4.99 1.71
N LEU A 399 -4.30 3.98 0.84
CA LEU A 399 -4.44 2.58 1.26
C LEU A 399 -3.25 2.13 2.08
N PHE A 400 -2.03 2.50 1.67
CA PHE A 400 -0.80 2.14 2.38
C PHE A 400 -0.85 2.66 3.82
N TRP A 401 -1.17 3.94 3.99
CA TRP A 401 -1.25 4.59 5.29
C TRP A 401 -2.38 4.05 6.16
N LEU A 402 -3.54 3.81 5.56
CA LEU A 402 -4.70 3.21 6.25
C LEU A 402 -4.37 1.83 6.79
N LEU A 403 -3.86 0.93 5.94
CA LEU A 403 -3.53 -0.44 6.34
C LEU A 403 -2.40 -0.49 7.37
N SER A 404 -1.38 0.35 7.20
CA SER A 404 -0.29 0.50 8.16
C SER A 404 -0.78 0.98 9.52
N GLY A 405 -1.70 1.95 9.53
CA GLY A 405 -2.30 2.49 10.75
C GLY A 405 -3.18 1.47 11.47
N LEU A 406 -4.03 0.73 10.73
CA LEU A 406 -4.83 -0.38 11.28
C LEU A 406 -3.93 -1.44 11.94
N ALA A 407 -2.81 -1.80 11.30
CA ALA A 407 -1.88 -2.79 11.84
C ALA A 407 -1.15 -2.33 13.11
N LEU A 408 -0.73 -1.06 13.17
CA LEU A 408 -0.10 -0.51 14.39
C LEU A 408 -1.13 -0.28 15.50
N GLY A 409 -2.39 0.02 15.15
CA GLY A 409 -3.51 -0.02 16.09
C GLY A 409 -3.72 -1.42 16.69
N ALA A 410 -3.73 -2.45 15.85
CA ALA A 410 -3.84 -3.85 16.26
C ALA A 410 -2.66 -4.30 17.16
N LYS A 411 -1.44 -3.85 16.84
CA LYS A 411 -0.25 -4.09 17.68
C LYS A 411 -0.44 -3.50 19.08
N GLY A 412 -1.03 -2.31 19.19
CA GLY A 412 -1.37 -1.68 20.46
C GLY A 412 -2.39 -2.48 21.28
N LEU A 413 -3.37 -3.12 20.62
CA LEU A 413 -4.30 -4.04 21.29
C LEU A 413 -3.59 -5.27 21.85
N ALA A 414 -2.72 -5.88 21.06
CA ALA A 414 -1.97 -7.05 21.49
C ALA A 414 -1.11 -6.76 22.73
N ALA A 415 -0.43 -5.60 22.77
CA ALA A 415 0.39 -5.20 23.92
C ALA A 415 -0.43 -5.04 25.22
N ARG A 416 -1.68 -4.55 25.14
CA ARG A 416 -2.56 -4.38 26.31
C ARG A 416 -3.03 -5.71 26.90
N ARG A 417 -3.19 -6.75 26.07
CA ARG A 417 -3.57 -8.10 26.51
C ARG A 417 -2.51 -8.79 27.38
N TRP A 418 -1.25 -8.33 27.37
CA TRP A 418 -0.17 -8.89 28.20
C TRP A 418 0.02 -8.14 29.53
N LEU A 419 -0.65 -7.00 29.71
CA LEU A 419 -0.56 -6.17 30.93
C LEU A 419 -1.76 -6.36 31.87
N VAL A 420 -2.75 -7.14 31.44
CA VAL A 420 -3.91 -7.60 32.23
C VAL A 420 -3.73 -9.09 32.44
#